data_AF-A0A224YMM8-F1
#
_entry.id   AF-A0A224YMM8-F1
#
_cell.length_a   1.000
_cell.length_b   1.000
_cell.length_c   1.000
_cell.angle_alpha   90.00
_cell.angle_beta   90.00
_cell.angle_gamma   90.00
#
_symmetry.space_group_name_H-M   'P 1'
#
loop_
_entity.id
_entity.type
_entity.pdbx_description
1 polymer ?
#
loop_
_entity_poly.entity_id
_entity_poly.type
_entity_poly.pdbx_seq_one_letter_code
_entity_poly.pdbx_strand_id
1 'polypeptide(L)'
;MARNLILAILLLASSMTLLECAFSFFRRRAYKIHKFLDTKEPIWTYTTSRRTDILCEVDVMMNISTTAIFFTRASYDRKGRTSALLRGEFHQRRKKHMLLHTQGGIYDLHEEMLYMSSDHSCAVFMVTRLFGGTFRSYDLRLRNSSAAKGPRKDCLRKFKRRDRRGQVIYRPMCQDILHSKAQTTIPNSTVNG
;
A
#
# COMPACT_ATOMS: atom_id res chain seq x y z
N MET A 1 35.59 -15.49 -46.60
CA MET A 1 35.31 -16.07 -45.27
C MET A 1 35.06 -15.03 -44.18
N ALA A 2 35.83 -13.93 -44.08
CA ALA A 2 35.64 -12.91 -43.05
C ALA A 2 34.27 -12.20 -43.04
N ARG A 3 33.67 -11.89 -44.20
CA ARG A 3 32.36 -11.20 -44.29
C ARG A 3 31.20 -11.99 -43.65
N ASN A 4 31.17 -13.30 -43.86
CA ASN A 4 30.12 -14.16 -43.31
C ASN A 4 30.26 -14.32 -41.79
N LEU A 5 31.49 -14.27 -41.29
CA LEU A 5 31.78 -14.31 -39.86
C LEU A 5 31.31 -13.02 -39.15
N ILE A 6 31.52 -11.85 -39.77
CA ILE A 6 31.09 -10.55 -39.23
C ILE A 6 29.56 -10.46 -39.16
N LEU A 7 28.86 -10.90 -40.21
CA LEU A 7 27.39 -10.96 -40.23
C LEU A 7 26.84 -11.89 -39.15
N ALA A 8 27.45 -13.05 -38.94
CA ALA A 8 27.06 -13.97 -37.88
C ALA A 8 27.25 -13.36 -36.48
N ILE A 9 28.36 -12.67 -36.24
CA ILE A 9 28.64 -11.98 -34.98
C ILE A 9 27.63 -10.86 -34.71
N LEU A 10 27.28 -10.06 -35.72
CA LEU A 10 26.28 -8.98 -35.57
C LEU A 10 24.87 -9.53 -35.30
N LEU A 11 24.49 -10.61 -35.97
CA LEU A 11 23.20 -11.28 -35.73
C LEU A 11 23.13 -11.87 -34.32
N LEU A 12 24.21 -12.50 -33.84
CA LEU A 12 24.31 -13.03 -32.48
C LEU A 12 24.30 -11.92 -31.42
N ALA A 13 24.97 -10.79 -31.65
CA ALA A 13 24.92 -9.65 -30.74
C ALA A 13 23.51 -9.03 -30.68
N SER A 14 22.81 -8.95 -31.82
CA SER A 14 21.43 -8.45 -31.88
C SER A 14 20.44 -9.39 -31.21
N SER A 15 20.64 -10.71 -31.30
CA SER A 15 19.77 -11.69 -30.64
C SER A 15 19.97 -11.72 -29.13
N MET A 16 21.21 -11.57 -28.65
CA MET A 16 21.54 -11.51 -27.23
C MET A 16 21.01 -10.24 -26.56
N THR A 17 21.10 -9.09 -27.24
CA THR A 17 20.53 -7.82 -26.73
C THR A 17 19.01 -7.82 -26.68
N LEU A 18 18.33 -8.45 -27.64
CA LEU A 18 16.87 -8.67 -27.60
C LEU A 18 16.46 -9.65 -26.49
N LEU A 19 17.26 -10.69 -26.25
CA LEU A 19 17.01 -11.68 -25.20
C LEU A 19 17.16 -11.07 -23.79
N GLU A 20 18.18 -10.23 -23.57
CA GLU A 20 18.35 -9.49 -22.31
C GLU A 20 17.22 -8.48 -22.07
N CYS A 21 16.77 -7.77 -23.11
CA CYS A 21 15.65 -6.83 -23.00
C CYS A 21 14.32 -7.55 -22.70
N ALA A 22 14.09 -8.70 -23.34
CA ALA A 22 12.94 -9.56 -23.05
C ALA A 22 13.00 -10.10 -21.61
N PHE A 23 14.17 -10.60 -21.17
CA PHE A 23 14.36 -11.14 -19.83
C PHE A 23 14.18 -10.09 -18.72
N SER A 24 14.61 -8.86 -18.97
CA SER A 24 14.35 -7.67 -18.14
C SER A 24 12.84 -7.39 -17.99
N PHE A 25 12.06 -7.55 -19.06
CA PHE A 25 10.61 -7.38 -19.06
C PHE A 25 9.87 -8.54 -18.35
N PHE A 26 10.44 -9.76 -18.38
CA PHE A 26 9.85 -10.96 -17.78
C PHE A 26 10.17 -11.20 -16.30
N ARG A 27 11.16 -10.50 -15.71
CA ARG A 27 11.20 -10.34 -14.25
C ARG A 27 10.06 -9.42 -13.81
N ARG A 28 8.82 -9.94 -13.85
CA ARG A 28 7.70 -9.42 -13.04
C ARG A 28 8.22 -9.36 -11.61
N ARG A 29 8.71 -8.19 -11.17
CA ARG A 29 9.22 -8.00 -9.81
C ARG A 29 8.19 -8.59 -8.86
N ALA A 30 8.54 -9.70 -8.22
CA ALA A 30 7.68 -10.33 -7.24
C ALA A 30 7.64 -9.38 -6.04
N TYR A 31 6.67 -8.47 -6.05
CA TYR A 31 6.51 -7.52 -4.97
C TYR A 31 6.18 -8.30 -3.70
N LYS A 32 6.91 -8.02 -2.61
CA LYS A 32 6.59 -8.51 -1.27
C LYS A 32 5.96 -7.35 -0.52
N ILE A 33 4.77 -7.52 0.03
CA ILE A 33 4.06 -6.47 0.80
C ILE A 33 4.92 -5.94 1.94
N HIS A 34 5.64 -6.85 2.62
CA HIS A 34 6.62 -6.52 3.65
C HIS A 34 7.63 -5.46 3.18
N LYS A 35 8.12 -5.52 1.94
CA LYS A 35 9.13 -4.56 1.47
C LYS A 35 8.61 -3.12 1.40
N PHE A 36 7.33 -2.94 1.12
CA PHE A 36 6.72 -1.61 1.10
C PHE A 36 6.40 -1.11 2.51
N LEU A 37 5.95 -1.98 3.40
CA LEU A 37 5.55 -1.63 4.76
C LEU A 37 6.73 -1.52 5.74
N ASP A 38 7.86 -2.14 5.44
CA ASP A 38 9.10 -2.02 6.21
C ASP A 38 9.72 -0.65 5.98
N THR A 39 9.27 0.32 6.78
CA THR A 39 9.70 1.71 6.77
C THR A 39 9.40 2.37 8.11
N LYS A 40 10.14 3.42 8.43
CA LYS A 40 9.86 4.31 9.58
C LYS A 40 8.96 5.49 9.20
N GLU A 41 8.75 5.71 7.90
CA GLU A 41 7.88 6.77 7.41
C GLU A 41 6.40 6.41 7.60
N PRO A 42 5.54 7.37 7.97
CA PRO A 42 4.10 7.21 7.80
C PRO A 42 3.73 6.86 6.35
N ILE A 43 2.71 6.03 6.19
CA ILE A 43 2.17 5.67 4.87
C ILE A 43 0.77 6.24 4.74
N TRP A 44 0.59 7.15 3.78
CA TRP A 44 -0.67 7.82 3.50
C TRP A 44 -1.47 7.06 2.45
N THR A 45 -2.76 6.87 2.67
CA THR A 45 -3.69 6.59 1.57
C THR A 45 -3.96 7.90 0.84
N TYR A 46 -3.39 8.05 -0.36
CA TYR A 46 -3.53 9.27 -1.16
C TYR A 46 -4.84 9.28 -1.95
N THR A 47 -5.17 8.16 -2.59
CA THR A 47 -6.42 7.98 -3.34
C THR A 47 -7.03 6.64 -3.00
N THR A 48 -8.35 6.58 -2.82
CA THR A 48 -9.08 5.32 -2.62
C THR A 48 -10.27 5.23 -3.57
N SER A 49 -10.61 4.03 -4.03
CA SER A 49 -11.85 3.78 -4.77
C SER A 49 -13.04 3.49 -3.86
N ARG A 50 -12.80 3.39 -2.54
CA ARG A 50 -13.85 3.27 -1.55
C ARG A 50 -14.65 4.56 -1.52
N ARG A 51 -15.98 4.47 -1.63
CA ARG A 51 -16.87 5.60 -1.34
C ARG A 51 -16.79 5.90 0.15
N THR A 52 -16.25 7.04 0.52
CA THR A 52 -15.99 7.38 1.93
C THR A 52 -15.94 8.89 2.15
N ASP A 53 -16.36 9.32 3.33
CA ASP A 53 -16.18 10.67 3.86
C ASP A 53 -14.88 10.82 4.69
N ILE A 54 -14.09 9.73 4.79
CA ILE A 54 -12.81 9.72 5.50
C ILE A 54 -11.76 10.53 4.73
N LEU A 55 -10.98 11.32 5.46
CA LEU A 55 -9.82 12.07 5.00
C LEU A 55 -8.57 11.69 5.79
N CYS A 56 -7.39 11.96 5.21
CA CYS A 56 -6.11 11.87 5.91
C CYS A 56 -5.83 10.49 6.53
N GLU A 57 -6.27 9.41 5.88
CA GLU A 57 -5.99 8.05 6.36
C GLU A 57 -4.48 7.77 6.26
N VAL A 58 -3.88 7.43 7.41
CA VAL A 58 -2.45 7.21 7.56
C VAL A 58 -2.17 6.00 8.43
N ASP A 59 -1.18 5.21 8.02
CA ASP A 59 -0.62 4.10 8.78
C ASP A 59 0.75 4.52 9.36
N VAL A 60 0.86 4.46 10.68
CA VAL A 60 2.11 4.69 11.42
C VAL A 60 2.64 3.36 11.94
N MET A 61 3.72 2.88 11.33
CA MET A 61 4.31 1.57 11.62
C MET A 61 5.03 1.60 12.97
N MET A 62 4.76 0.62 13.83
CA MET A 62 5.40 0.51 15.14
C MET A 62 6.51 -0.55 15.10
N ASN A 63 6.15 -1.79 14.77
CA ASN A 63 7.08 -2.91 14.64
C ASN A 63 6.67 -3.82 13.49
N ILE A 64 7.65 -4.52 12.94
CA ILE A 64 7.46 -5.46 11.83
C ILE A 64 8.39 -6.65 12.04
N SER A 65 7.89 -7.83 11.70
CA SER A 65 8.63 -9.08 11.68
C SER A 65 8.39 -9.79 10.34
N THR A 66 9.00 -10.96 10.16
CA THR A 66 8.78 -11.78 8.97
C THR A 66 7.34 -12.29 8.83
N THR A 67 6.57 -12.32 9.92
CA THR A 67 5.21 -12.91 9.96
C THR A 67 4.12 -11.88 10.22
N ALA A 68 4.41 -10.76 10.87
CA ALA A 68 3.41 -9.78 11.22
C ALA A 68 3.95 -8.34 11.24
N ILE A 69 3.03 -7.39 11.23
CA ILE A 69 3.29 -5.97 11.41
C ILE A 69 2.25 -5.40 12.38
N PHE A 70 2.66 -4.45 13.22
CA PHE A 70 1.73 -3.68 14.04
C PHE A 70 1.89 -2.21 13.71
N PHE A 71 0.75 -1.54 13.54
CA PHE A 71 0.69 -0.14 13.18
C PHE A 71 -0.57 0.50 13.73
N THR A 72 -0.53 1.81 13.88
CA THR A 72 -1.71 2.61 14.18
C THR A 72 -2.25 3.19 12.87
N ARG A 73 -3.52 2.95 12.57
CA ARG A 73 -4.22 3.62 11.47
C ARG A 73 -5.04 4.77 12.05
N ALA A 74 -4.79 5.98 11.60
CA ALA A 74 -5.53 7.17 11.99
C ALA A 74 -6.16 7.84 10.77
N SER A 75 -7.28 8.53 10.97
CA SER A 75 -7.95 9.30 9.93
C SER A 75 -8.87 10.37 10.51
N TYR A 76 -9.33 11.29 9.69
CA TYR A 76 -10.44 12.19 10.03
C TYR A 76 -11.72 11.70 9.37
N ASP A 77 -12.82 11.69 10.13
CA ASP A 77 -14.18 11.56 9.62
C ASP A 77 -15.03 12.75 10.10
N ARG A 78 -16.35 12.69 9.87
CA ARG A 78 -17.28 13.75 10.29
C ARG A 78 -17.34 13.96 11.81
N LYS A 79 -16.94 12.99 12.62
CA LYS A 79 -16.91 13.04 14.09
C LYS A 79 -15.55 13.50 14.62
N GLY A 80 -14.57 13.73 13.76
CA GLY A 80 -13.23 14.16 14.12
C GLY A 80 -12.19 13.06 13.87
N ARG A 81 -11.15 13.02 14.70
CA ARG A 81 -10.06 12.05 14.54
C ARG A 81 -10.47 10.69 15.08
N THR A 82 -10.30 9.67 14.26
CA THR A 82 -10.37 8.27 14.68
C THR A 82 -8.99 7.62 14.59
N SER A 83 -8.74 6.63 15.44
CA SER A 83 -7.47 5.90 15.48
C SER A 83 -7.71 4.48 15.97
N ALA A 84 -7.04 3.51 15.35
CA ALA A 84 -7.10 2.11 15.76
C ALA A 84 -5.72 1.45 15.70
N LEU A 85 -5.46 0.61 16.69
CA LEU A 85 -4.31 -0.30 16.67
C LEU A 85 -4.65 -1.52 15.80
N LEU A 86 -3.81 -1.78 14.81
CA LEU A 86 -3.99 -2.87 13.86
C LEU A 86 -2.79 -3.83 13.91
N ARG A 87 -3.10 -5.12 13.83
CA ARG A 87 -2.13 -6.18 13.57
C ARG A 87 -2.37 -6.71 12.16
N GLY A 88 -1.34 -6.68 11.34
CA GLY A 88 -1.34 -7.31 10.03
C GLY A 88 -0.53 -8.60 10.04
N GLU A 89 -1.11 -9.69 9.55
CA GLU A 89 -0.45 -10.99 9.43
C GLU A 89 -0.09 -11.27 7.97
N PHE A 90 1.20 -11.45 7.70
CA PHE A 90 1.69 -11.71 6.37
C PHE A 90 1.42 -13.14 5.94
N HIS A 91 0.87 -13.30 4.73
CA HIS A 91 0.65 -14.63 4.19
C HIS A 91 1.99 -15.28 3.82
N GLN A 92 2.26 -16.47 4.40
CA GLN A 92 3.55 -17.15 4.23
C GLN A 92 3.88 -17.52 2.78
N ARG A 93 2.91 -18.03 2.01
CA ARG A 93 3.12 -18.38 0.59
C ARG A 93 2.84 -17.21 -0.35
N ARG A 94 1.73 -16.49 -0.15
CA ARG A 94 1.32 -15.39 -1.02
C ARG A 94 1.92 -14.06 -0.54
N LYS A 95 3.20 -13.81 -0.84
CA LYS A 95 3.99 -12.68 -0.30
C LYS A 95 3.45 -11.26 -0.58
N LYS A 96 2.38 -11.12 -1.35
CA LYS A 96 1.66 -9.85 -1.60
C LYS A 96 0.50 -9.61 -0.65
N HIS A 97 0.12 -10.60 0.14
CA HIS A 97 -1.11 -10.62 0.92
C HIS A 97 -0.83 -10.45 2.41
N MET A 98 -1.74 -9.76 3.07
CA MET A 98 -1.80 -9.59 4.51
C MET A 98 -3.25 -9.63 4.97
N LEU A 99 -3.49 -10.20 6.15
CA LEU A 99 -4.77 -10.13 6.84
C LEU A 99 -4.65 -9.11 7.97
N LEU A 100 -5.56 -8.15 8.05
CA LEU A 100 -5.60 -7.16 9.13
C LEU A 100 -6.64 -7.57 10.16
N HIS A 101 -6.26 -7.40 11.44
CA HIS A 101 -7.10 -7.60 12.61
C HIS A 101 -7.04 -6.35 13.49
N THR A 102 -8.19 -5.94 14.04
CA THR A 102 -8.24 -4.96 15.14
C THR A 102 -7.97 -5.62 16.48
N GLN A 103 -7.58 -4.83 17.47
CA GLN A 103 -7.61 -5.26 18.87
C GLN A 103 -9.04 -5.71 19.22
N GLY A 104 -9.22 -7.00 19.57
CA GLY A 104 -10.52 -7.64 19.78
C GLY A 104 -11.02 -8.56 18.65
N GLY A 105 -10.31 -8.66 17.51
CA GLY A 105 -10.56 -9.70 16.49
C GLY A 105 -11.83 -9.52 15.63
N ILE A 106 -12.48 -8.35 15.70
CA ILE A 106 -13.80 -8.13 15.08
C ILE A 106 -13.72 -7.88 13.56
N TYR A 107 -12.59 -7.39 13.06
CA TYR A 107 -12.45 -7.01 11.65
C TYR A 107 -11.41 -7.85 10.93
N ASP A 108 -11.86 -8.70 9.99
CA ASP A 108 -11.00 -9.39 9.03
C ASP A 108 -11.00 -8.63 7.69
N LEU A 109 -9.90 -7.94 7.41
CA LEU A 109 -9.71 -7.19 6.18
C LEU A 109 -8.50 -7.74 5.43
N HIS A 110 -8.71 -8.22 4.20
CA HIS A 110 -7.65 -8.76 3.38
C HIS A 110 -7.04 -7.65 2.51
N GLU A 111 -5.73 -7.45 2.61
CA GLU A 111 -4.98 -6.55 1.74
C GLU A 111 -4.09 -7.35 0.77
N GLU A 112 -4.09 -6.95 -0.50
CA GLU A 112 -3.15 -7.44 -1.52
C GLU A 112 -2.43 -6.26 -2.17
N MET A 113 -1.10 -6.27 -2.14
CA MET A 113 -0.30 -5.27 -2.85
C MET A 113 -0.13 -5.64 -4.33
N LEU A 114 -0.84 -4.91 -5.20
CA LEU A 114 -0.88 -5.15 -6.64
C LEU A 114 0.34 -4.58 -7.38
N TYR A 115 0.90 -3.49 -6.86
CA TYR A 115 2.03 -2.79 -7.47
C TYR A 115 2.82 -2.02 -6.42
N MET A 116 4.13 -1.88 -6.64
CA MET A 116 5.02 -1.00 -5.90
C MET A 116 5.97 -0.32 -6.90
N SER A 117 6.20 0.99 -6.74
CA SER A 117 7.16 1.73 -7.55
C SER A 117 8.59 1.24 -7.32
N SER A 118 9.48 1.57 -8.25
CA SER A 118 10.88 1.10 -8.20
C SER A 118 11.66 1.61 -6.97
N ASP A 119 11.33 2.82 -6.52
CA ASP A 119 11.87 3.54 -5.36
C ASP A 119 11.05 3.33 -4.08
N HIS A 120 10.03 2.45 -4.12
CA HIS A 120 9.13 2.14 -3.00
C HIS A 120 8.35 3.35 -2.44
N SER A 121 8.35 4.48 -3.15
CA SER A 121 7.67 5.70 -2.73
C SER A 121 6.15 5.59 -2.79
N CYS A 122 5.62 4.72 -3.65
CA CYS A 122 4.19 4.48 -3.77
C CYS A 122 3.85 3.02 -4.09
N ALA A 123 2.64 2.62 -3.73
CA ALA A 123 2.09 1.30 -4.01
C ALA A 123 0.58 1.35 -4.25
N VAL A 124 0.05 0.31 -4.90
CA VAL A 124 -1.38 0.13 -5.12
C VAL A 124 -1.82 -1.14 -4.41
N PHE A 125 -2.81 -1.00 -3.54
CA PHE A 125 -3.40 -2.07 -2.75
C PHE A 125 -4.81 -2.39 -3.24
N MET A 126 -5.19 -3.66 -3.20
CA MET A 126 -6.58 -4.10 -3.17
C MET A 126 -6.94 -4.38 -1.72
N VAL A 127 -8.08 -3.88 -1.29
CA VAL A 127 -8.65 -4.08 0.04
C VAL A 127 -9.96 -4.81 -0.11
N THR A 128 -10.06 -5.99 0.48
CA THR A 128 -11.28 -6.81 0.52
C THR A 128 -11.83 -6.86 1.94
N ARG A 129 -13.05 -6.37 2.11
CA ARG A 129 -13.83 -6.45 3.35
C ARG A 129 -14.83 -7.59 3.21
N LEU A 130 -14.96 -8.41 4.25
CA LEU A 130 -15.86 -9.56 4.28
C LEU A 130 -17.14 -9.29 5.11
N PHE A 131 -17.14 -8.26 5.95
CA PHE A 131 -18.30 -7.91 6.79
C PHE A 131 -19.44 -7.30 5.97
N GLY A 132 -20.65 -7.87 6.10
CA GLY A 132 -21.85 -7.44 5.36
C GLY A 132 -21.83 -7.75 3.86
N GLY A 133 -20.91 -8.61 3.40
CA GLY A 133 -20.68 -8.96 1.99
C GLY A 133 -19.22 -8.81 1.57
N THR A 134 -18.87 -9.27 0.36
CA THR A 134 -17.51 -9.10 -0.18
C THR A 134 -17.41 -7.78 -0.93
N PHE A 135 -16.80 -6.77 -0.30
CA PHE A 135 -16.55 -5.47 -0.92
C PHE A 135 -15.08 -5.28 -1.24
N ARG A 136 -14.78 -5.00 -2.52
CA ARG A 136 -13.42 -4.72 -2.99
C ARG A 136 -13.25 -3.24 -3.27
N SER A 137 -12.16 -2.69 -2.77
CA SER A 137 -11.71 -1.34 -3.06
C SER A 137 -10.22 -1.33 -3.37
N TYR A 138 -9.74 -0.24 -3.93
CA TYR A 138 -8.33 -0.06 -4.25
C TYR A 138 -7.81 1.20 -3.60
N ASP A 139 -6.60 1.14 -3.07
CA ASP A 139 -5.91 2.27 -2.46
C ASP A 139 -4.60 2.53 -3.18
N LEU A 140 -4.32 3.79 -3.50
CA LEU A 140 -3.00 4.28 -3.85
C LEU A 140 -2.37 4.85 -2.59
N ARG A 141 -1.28 4.23 -2.12
CA ARG A 141 -0.59 4.60 -0.89
C ARG A 141 0.78 5.19 -1.17
N LEU A 142 1.19 6.18 -0.38
CA LEU A 142 2.46 6.91 -0.48
C LEU A 142 3.23 6.85 0.82
N ARG A 143 4.54 6.64 0.75
CA ARG A 143 5.41 6.94 1.89
C ARG A 143 5.51 8.46 2.10
N ASN A 144 5.64 8.89 3.35
CA ASN A 144 5.54 10.30 3.72
C ASN A 144 6.48 11.23 2.94
N SER A 145 7.72 10.79 2.67
CA SER A 145 8.72 11.53 1.87
C SER A 145 8.24 11.94 0.47
N SER A 146 7.22 11.26 -0.05
CA SER A 146 6.64 11.53 -1.37
C SER A 146 5.26 12.17 -1.33
N ALA A 147 4.65 12.32 -0.15
CA ALA A 147 3.29 12.82 0.00
C ALA A 147 3.12 14.28 -0.49
N ALA A 148 4.13 15.14 -0.25
CA ALA A 148 4.13 16.53 -0.70
C ALA A 148 4.20 16.67 -2.23
N LYS A 149 5.00 15.83 -2.90
CA LYS A 149 5.15 15.82 -4.36
C LYS A 149 3.98 15.10 -5.06
N GLY A 150 3.28 14.24 -4.31
CA GLY A 150 2.22 13.40 -4.82
C GLY A 150 2.73 12.10 -5.47
N PRO A 151 1.79 11.29 -5.99
CA PRO A 151 2.09 9.95 -6.46
C PRO A 151 2.85 9.95 -7.79
N ARG A 152 3.78 9.00 -7.95
CA ARG A 152 4.40 8.75 -9.25
C ARG A 152 3.37 8.39 -10.32
N LYS A 153 3.66 8.77 -11.55
CA LYS A 153 2.81 8.53 -12.74
C LYS A 153 2.52 7.04 -12.97
N ASP A 154 3.46 6.16 -12.64
CA ASP A 154 3.27 4.71 -12.76
C ASP A 154 2.28 4.15 -11.73
N CYS A 155 2.36 4.54 -10.45
CA CYS A 155 1.34 4.19 -9.45
C CYS A 155 -0.04 4.72 -9.83
N LEU A 156 -0.15 5.98 -10.25
CA LEU A 156 -1.41 6.56 -10.74
C LEU A 156 -2.01 5.74 -11.88
N ARG A 157 -1.19 5.40 -12.88
CA ARG A 157 -1.63 4.56 -14.01
C ARG A 157 -2.04 3.16 -13.57
N LYS A 158 -1.33 2.54 -12.63
CA LYS A 158 -1.67 1.21 -12.10
C LYS A 158 -2.97 1.23 -11.31
N PHE A 159 -3.21 2.29 -10.53
CA PHE A 159 -4.47 2.52 -9.83
C PHE A 159 -5.62 2.74 -10.83
N LYS A 160 -5.47 3.64 -11.81
CA LYS A 160 -6.51 3.95 -12.81
C LYS A 160 -6.91 2.76 -13.67
N ARG A 161 -6.03 1.75 -13.83
CA ARG A 161 -6.35 0.46 -14.47
C ARG A 161 -7.28 -0.41 -13.64
N ARG A 162 -7.36 -0.18 -12.32
CA ARG A 162 -8.26 -0.88 -11.40
C ARG A 162 -9.53 -0.09 -11.18
N ASP A 163 -9.40 1.21 -10.95
CA ASP A 163 -10.55 2.11 -10.79
C ASP A 163 -10.22 3.53 -11.28
N ARG A 164 -11.03 4.05 -12.20
CA ARG A 164 -10.88 5.39 -12.77
C ARG A 164 -11.52 6.49 -11.92
N ARG A 165 -12.37 6.13 -10.94
CA ARG A 165 -13.22 7.01 -10.13
C ARG A 165 -12.72 7.17 -8.68
N GLY A 166 -11.43 6.94 -8.44
CA GLY A 166 -10.84 7.11 -7.10
C GLY A 166 -10.97 8.53 -6.56
N GLN A 167 -11.29 8.64 -5.28
CA GLN A 167 -11.34 9.87 -4.51
C GLN A 167 -9.97 10.15 -3.88
N VAL A 168 -9.44 11.36 -4.05
CA VAL A 168 -8.23 11.81 -3.34
C VAL A 168 -8.63 12.20 -1.92
N ILE A 169 -8.03 11.55 -0.92
CA ILE A 169 -8.33 11.77 0.50
C ILE A 169 -7.17 12.38 1.28
N TYR A 170 -6.00 12.50 0.66
CA TYR A 170 -4.85 13.20 1.23
C TYR A 170 -4.82 14.67 0.78
N ARG A 171 -4.47 15.56 1.70
CA ARG A 171 -4.24 17.00 1.52
C ARG A 171 -3.02 17.42 2.36
N PRO A 172 -2.36 18.55 2.05
CA PRO A 172 -1.23 19.02 2.86
C PRO A 172 -1.52 19.14 4.37
N MET A 173 -2.71 19.61 4.74
CA MET A 173 -3.19 19.68 6.15
C MET A 173 -3.25 18.33 6.87
N CYS A 174 -3.19 17.21 6.14
CA CYS A 174 -3.25 15.90 6.77
C CYS A 174 -2.05 15.65 7.68
N GLN A 175 -0.91 16.30 7.44
CA GLN A 175 0.28 16.16 8.29
C GLN A 175 -0.02 16.48 9.77
N ASP A 176 -1.00 17.34 10.04
CA ASP A 176 -1.43 17.72 11.40
C ASP A 176 -1.95 16.51 12.22
N ILE A 177 -2.44 15.46 11.56
CA ILE A 177 -2.89 14.24 12.24
C ILE A 177 -1.74 13.52 12.96
N LEU A 178 -0.49 13.72 12.53
CA LEU A 178 0.68 13.11 13.16
C LEU A 178 1.04 13.78 14.50
N HIS A 179 0.57 15.02 14.70
CA HIS A 179 0.86 15.82 15.89
C HIS A 179 -0.30 15.88 16.88
N SER A 180 -1.54 15.66 16.44
CA SER A 180 -2.69 15.60 17.36
C SER A 180 -2.61 14.36 18.26
N LYS A 181 -3.25 14.41 19.44
CA LYS A 181 -3.54 13.22 20.24
C LYS A 181 -4.95 12.74 19.90
N ALA A 182 -5.19 11.43 19.87
CA ALA A 182 -6.54 10.90 19.78
C ALA A 182 -7.31 11.31 21.04
N GLN A 183 -8.56 11.77 20.91
CA GLN A 183 -9.47 11.89 22.05
C GLN A 183 -9.87 10.47 22.46
N THR A 184 -9.29 9.96 23.54
CA THR A 184 -9.65 8.67 24.12
C THR A 184 -11.01 8.83 24.79
N THR A 185 -12.10 8.48 24.11
CA THR A 185 -13.37 8.24 24.80
C THR A 185 -13.25 6.93 25.56
N ILE A 186 -12.79 7.00 26.81
CA ILE A 186 -12.88 5.88 27.74
C ILE A 186 -14.38 5.67 28.02
N PRO A 187 -14.96 4.49 27.79
CA PRO A 187 -16.30 4.19 28.28
C PRO A 187 -16.26 4.26 29.80
N ASN A 188 -17.08 5.13 30.40
CA ASN A 188 -17.24 5.19 31.85
C ASN A 188 -17.71 3.82 32.35
N SER A 189 -16.80 3.05 32.93
CA SER A 189 -17.14 1.92 33.77
C SER A 189 -17.75 2.49 35.05
N THR A 190 -19.08 2.48 35.12
CA THR A 190 -19.81 2.63 36.38
C THR A 190 -19.39 1.49 37.31
N VAL A 191 -18.53 1.79 38.28
CA VAL A 191 -18.38 0.98 39.49
C VAL A 191 -19.52 1.38 40.41
N ASN A 192 -20.56 0.56 40.46
CA ASN A 192 -21.54 0.64 41.55
C ASN A 192 -20.93 -0.10 42.74
N GLY A 193 -20.84 0.62 43.87
CA GLY A 193 -20.65 0.04 45.20
C GLY A 193 -21.93 -0.55 45.76
#